data_AF-A0A520JZ27-F1
#
_entry.id   AF-A0A520JZ27-F1
#
_cell.length_a   1.000
_cell.length_b   1.000
_cell.length_c   1.000
_cell.angle_alpha   90.00
_cell.angle_beta   90.00
_cell.angle_gamma   90.00
#
_symmetry.space_group_name_H-M   'P 1'
#
loop_
_entity.id
_entity.type
_entity.pdbx_description
1 polymer ?
#
loop_
_entity_poly.entity_id
_entity_poly.type
_entity_poly.pdbx_seq_one_letter_code
_entity_poly.pdbx_strand_id
1 'polypeptide(L)' 'MTLAALSTPVSAEYSIAGDVNADGMITTADSLLALRMAAGSVAPDVGRADVNADGRVNSLDAL' A
#
# COMPACT_ATOMS: atom_id res chain seq x y z
N MET A 1 -43.44 -0.30 -9.26
CA MET A 1 -42.21 -0.43 -10.06
C MET A 1 -41.68 0.99 -10.21
N THR A 2 -40.70 1.44 -9.44
CA THR A 2 -39.28 1.15 -9.64
C THR A 2 -38.48 1.41 -8.35
N LEU A 3 -37.77 0.41 -7.85
CA LEU A 3 -36.73 0.60 -6.84
C LEU A 3 -35.48 1.09 -7.57
N ALA A 4 -35.10 2.35 -7.37
CA ALA A 4 -33.83 2.87 -7.86
C ALA A 4 -32.71 2.20 -7.05
N ALA A 5 -32.05 1.21 -7.63
CA ALA A 5 -30.82 0.67 -7.09
C ALA A 5 -29.76 1.78 -7.15
N LEU A 6 -29.47 2.38 -6.00
CA LEU A 6 -28.32 3.24 -5.79
C LEU A 6 -27.07 2.36 -5.98
N SER A 7 -26.58 2.28 -7.22
CA SER A 7 -25.26 1.77 -7.53
C SER A 7 -24.26 2.81 -7.07
N THR A 8 -23.97 2.84 -5.77
CA THR A 8 -22.75 3.44 -5.27
C THR A 8 -21.61 2.64 -5.89
N PRO A 9 -20.69 3.24 -6.66
CA PRO A 9 -19.45 2.55 -6.95
C PRO A 9 -18.79 2.31 -5.61
N VAL A 10 -18.82 1.07 -5.13
CA VAL A 10 -17.85 0.62 -4.14
C VAL A 10 -16.55 0.65 -4.93
N SER A 11 -15.87 1.79 -4.91
CA SER A 11 -14.46 1.82 -5.24
C SER A 11 -13.84 1.07 -4.08
N ALA A 12 -13.86 -0.26 -4.17
CA ALA A 12 -12.94 -1.06 -3.40
C ALA A 12 -11.58 -0.54 -3.85
N GLU A 13 -11.00 0.37 -3.06
CA GLU A 13 -9.58 0.68 -3.12
C GLU A 13 -8.90 -0.68 -3.05
N TYR A 14 -8.53 -1.18 -4.21
CA TYR A 14 -7.85 -2.45 -4.32
C TYR A 14 -6.46 -2.12 -3.78
N SER A 15 -6.25 -2.36 -2.48
CA SER A 15 -4.93 -2.20 -1.89
C SER A 15 -4.06 -3.26 -2.52
N ILE A 16 -3.27 -2.84 -3.50
CA ILE A 16 -2.34 -3.71 -4.20
C ILE A 16 -1.20 -3.96 -3.21
N ALA A 17 -1.01 -5.22 -2.82
CA ALA A 17 0.12 -5.57 -1.97
C ALA A 17 1.43 -5.15 -2.66
N GLY A 18 2.24 -4.35 -1.97
CA GLY A 18 3.47 -3.77 -2.51
C GLY A 18 3.32 -2.38 -3.15
N ASP A 19 2.10 -1.83 -3.27
CA ASP A 19 1.88 -0.42 -3.65
C ASP A 19 1.98 0.48 -2.41
N VAL A 20 3.21 0.66 -1.95
CA VAL A 20 3.53 1.39 -0.72
C VAL A 20 3.13 2.86 -0.85
N ASN A 21 3.13 3.42 -2.06
CA ASN A 21 2.83 4.83 -2.31
C ASN A 21 1.34 5.11 -2.70
N ALA A 22 0.55 4.08 -3.02
CA ALA A 22 -0.87 4.12 -3.42
C ALA A 22 -1.13 4.94 -4.70
N ASP A 23 -0.24 4.82 -5.68
CA ASP A 23 -0.47 5.36 -7.02
C ASP A 23 -1.19 4.36 -7.95
N GLY A 24 -1.47 3.14 -7.47
CA GLY A 24 -2.10 2.07 -8.21
C GLY A 24 -1.14 1.25 -9.07
N MET A 25 0.17 1.44 -8.94
CA MET A 25 1.20 0.73 -9.69
C MET A 25 2.29 0.20 -8.76
N ILE A 26 2.65 -1.08 -8.88
CA ILE A 26 3.83 -1.61 -8.19
C ILE A 26 5.07 -1.25 -9.02
N THR A 27 5.89 -0.35 -8.50
CA THR A 27 7.12 0.10 -9.16
C THR A 27 8.30 0.13 -8.19
N THR A 28 9.49 0.46 -8.70
CA THR A 28 10.67 0.67 -7.85
C THR A 28 10.51 1.86 -6.88
N ALA A 29 9.53 2.75 -7.11
CA ALA A 29 9.25 3.85 -6.19
C ALA A 29 8.72 3.33 -4.85
N ASP A 30 7.95 2.23 -4.86
CA ASP A 30 7.39 1.60 -3.67
C ASP A 30 8.48 0.95 -2.83
N SER A 31 9.35 0.17 -3.48
CA SER A 31 10.55 -0.39 -2.86
C SER A 31 11.44 0.71 -2.25
N LEU A 32 11.64 1.81 -2.97
CA LEU A 32 12.44 2.94 -2.47
C LEU A 32 11.76 3.61 -1.26
N LEU A 33 10.44 3.74 -1.26
CA LEU A 33 9.69 4.30 -0.15
C LEU A 33 9.78 3.39 1.09
N ALA A 34 9.58 2.08 0.92
CA ALA A 34 9.78 1.09 1.99
C ALA A 34 11.21 1.14 2.56
N LEU A 35 12.23 1.23 1.71
CA LEU A 35 13.62 1.37 2.14
C LEU A 35 13.86 2.67 2.93
N ARG A 36 13.26 3.79 2.50
CA ARG A 36 13.37 5.08 3.21
C ARG A 36 12.70 5.02 4.58
N MET A 37 11.59 4.30 4.71
CA MET A 37 10.95 4.03 6.00
C MET A 37 11.84 3.17 6.89
N ALA A 38 12.40 2.08 6.36
CA ALA A 38 13.34 1.21 7.07
C ALA A 38 14.60 1.96 7.54
N ALA A 39 15.10 2.91 6.73
CA ALA A 39 16.24 3.75 7.05
C ALA A 39 15.90 4.92 8.01
N GLY A 40 14.64 5.06 8.43
CA GLY A 40 14.18 6.14 9.32
C GLY A 40 14.17 7.53 8.66
N SER A 41 14.27 7.60 7.33
CA SER A 41 14.18 8.86 6.58
C SER A 41 12.74 9.31 6.37
N VAL A 42 11.78 8.40 6.50
CA VAL A 42 10.32 8.63 6.42
C VAL A 42 9.67 7.86 7.57
N ALA A 43 8.56 8.37 8.10
CA ALA A 43 7.81 7.65 9.13
C ALA A 43 7.28 6.32 8.55
N PRO A 44 7.49 5.18 9.23
CA PRO A 44 7.02 3.90 8.74
C PRO A 44 5.49 3.79 8.82
N ASP A 45 4.87 3.31 7.74
CA ASP A 45 3.47 2.89 7.71
C ASP A 45 3.42 1.37 7.56
N VAL A 46 3.27 0.68 8.69
CA VAL A 46 3.20 -0.79 8.73
C VAL A 46 2.03 -1.32 7.91
N GLY A 47 0.92 -0.58 7.81
CA GLY A 47 -0.25 -1.04 7.05
C GLY A 47 -0.01 -1.13 5.54
N ARG A 48 1.06 -0.48 5.05
CA ARG A 48 1.34 -0.33 3.62
C ARG A 48 2.71 -0.86 3.23
N ALA A 49 3.70 -0.66 4.09
CA ALA A 49 5.09 -0.96 3.83
C ALA A 49 5.57 -2.28 4.42
N ASP A 50 4.79 -2.98 5.26
CA ASP A 50 5.11 -4.34 5.72
C ASP A 50 4.59 -5.36 4.69
N VAL A 51 5.34 -5.52 3.59
CA VAL A 51 4.92 -6.36 2.46
C VAL A 51 5.12 -7.84 2.74
N ASN A 52 6.03 -8.19 3.66
CA ASN A 52 6.27 -9.58 4.06
C ASN A 52 5.40 -10.02 5.25
N ALA A 53 4.66 -9.09 5.88
CA ALA A 53 3.77 -9.27 7.02
C ALA A 53 4.46 -9.81 8.29
N ASP A 54 5.72 -9.42 8.53
CA ASP A 54 6.49 -9.80 9.72
C ASP A 54 6.25 -8.87 10.93
N GLY A 55 5.47 -7.80 10.72
CA GLY A 55 5.13 -6.79 11.70
C GLY A 55 6.15 -5.66 11.82
N ARG A 56 7.14 -5.58 10.92
CA ARG A 56 8.24 -4.60 10.96
C ARG A 56 8.62 -4.13 9.56
N VAL A 57 8.50 -2.83 9.32
CA VAL A 57 9.04 -2.21 8.11
C VAL A 57 10.58 -2.17 8.19
N ASN A 58 11.23 -3.01 7.40
CA ASN A 58 12.68 -3.13 7.29
C ASN A 58 13.13 -3.27 5.82
N SER A 59 14.44 -3.43 5.59
CA SER A 59 14.96 -3.48 4.21
C SER A 59 14.47 -4.69 3.40
N LEU A 60 13.94 -5.74 4.06
CA LEU A 60 13.32 -6.87 3.37
C LEU A 60 12.02 -6.47 2.68
N ASP A 61 11.33 -5.44 3.16
CA ASP A 61 10.09 -4.97 2.57
C ASP A 61 10.27 -4.18 1.27
N ALA A 62 11.52 -3.86 0.94
CA ALA A 62 11.87 -3.21 -0.32
C ALA A 62 12.15 -4.22 -1.46
N LEU A 63 12.16 -5.53 -1.17
CA LEU A 63 12.50 -6.62 -2.09
C LEU A 63 11.26 -7.37 -2.60
#